data_AF-A0A356NB90-F1
#
_entry.id   AF-A0A356NB90-F1
#
_cell.length_a   1.000
_cell.length_b   1.000
_cell.length_c   1.000
_cell.angle_alpha   90.00
_cell.angle_beta   90.00
_cell.angle_gamma   90.00
#
_symmetry.space_group_name_H-M   'P 1'
#
loop_
_entity.id
_entity.type
_entity.pdbx_description
1 polymer ?
#
loop_
_entity_poly.entity_id
_entity_poly.type
_entity_poly.pdbx_seq_one_letter_code
_entity_poly.pdbx_strand_id
1 'polypeptide(L)' 'MILDKIKDIMETELGKNRNDVTLECDIIKDLGLDSLDIVTLIMAVEDEYGFTADDDEIAA' A
#
# COMPACT_ATOMS: atom_id res chain seq x y z
N MET A 1 14.04 -0.68 -4.89
CA MET A 1 13.89 0.39 -3.89
C MET A 1 12.61 0.15 -3.10
N ILE A 2 12.35 0.81 -1.96
CA ILE A 2 11.10 0.62 -1.19
C ILE A 2 9.87 0.85 -2.08
N LEU A 3 9.92 1.88 -2.94
CA LEU A 3 8.85 2.17 -3.89
C LEU A 3 8.58 1.04 -4.89
N ASP A 4 9.61 0.31 -5.36
CA ASP A 4 9.40 -0.82 -6.29
C ASP A 4 8.67 -1.98 -5.61
N LYS A 5 8.99 -2.25 -4.35
CA LYS A 5 8.28 -3.27 -3.56
C LYS A 5 6.83 -2.88 -3.32
N ILE A 6 6.58 -1.61 -2.98
CA ILE A 6 5.20 -1.10 -2.85
C ILE A 6 4.45 -1.24 -4.17
N LYS A 7 5.09 -0.92 -5.31
CA LYS A 7 4.52 -1.13 -6.65
C LYS A 7 4.16 -2.60 -6.90
N ASP A 8 5.05 -3.53 -6.55
CA ASP A 8 4.82 -4.96 -6.72
C ASP A 8 3.67 -5.48 -5.84
N ILE A 9 3.59 -5.03 -4.59
CA ILE A 9 2.48 -5.35 -3.67
C ILE A 9 1.17 -4.77 -4.22
N MET A 10 1.17 -3.51 -4.68
CA MET A 10 -0.01 -2.89 -5.27
C MET A 10 -0.50 -3.59 -6.54
N GLU A 11 0.40 -4.12 -7.37
CA GLU A 11 0.02 -4.89 -8.56
C GLU A 11 -0.48 -6.30 -8.21
N THR A 12 0.16 -6.97 -7.26
CA THR A 12 -0.12 -8.37 -6.91
C THR A 12 -1.34 -8.51 -6.01
N GLU A 13 -1.41 -7.70 -4.95
CA GLU A 13 -2.47 -7.79 -3.93
C GLU A 13 -3.69 -6.94 -4.30
N LEU A 14 -3.48 -5.75 -4.88
CA LEU A 14 -4.54 -4.78 -5.16
C LEU A 14 -4.91 -4.68 -6.65
N GLY A 15 -4.17 -5.35 -7.55
CA GLY A 15 -4.41 -5.29 -9.00
C GLY A 15 -4.21 -3.92 -9.63
N LYS A 16 -3.45 -3.02 -8.99
CA LYS A 16 -3.20 -1.66 -9.46
C LYS A 16 -1.97 -1.59 -10.37
N ASN A 17 -2.00 -0.69 -11.35
CA ASN A 17 -0.89 -0.56 -12.29
C ASN A 17 0.32 0.11 -11.61
N ARG A 18 1.48 -0.54 -11.65
CA ARG A 18 2.74 0.00 -11.13
C ARG A 18 3.12 1.37 -11.68
N ASN A 19 2.67 1.70 -12.89
CA ASN A 19 2.97 2.98 -13.53
C ASN A 19 2.18 4.15 -12.94
N ASP A 20 1.01 3.87 -12.35
CA ASP A 20 0.17 4.89 -11.73
C ASP A 20 0.65 5.25 -10.32
N VAL A 21 1.43 4.35 -9.69
CA VAL A 21 2.03 4.56 -8.38
C VAL A 21 3.27 5.44 -8.48
N THR A 22 3.16 6.69 -8.03
CA THR A 22 4.26 7.65 -7.97
C THR A 22 4.41 8.19 -6.55
N LEU A 23 5.51 8.90 -6.26
CA LEU A 23 5.69 9.54 -4.95
C LEU A 23 4.74 10.73 -4.73
N GLU A 24 4.13 11.23 -5.80
CA GLU A 24 3.30 12.43 -5.78
C GLU A 24 1.79 12.11 -5.87
N CYS A 25 1.43 10.85 -6.20
CA CYS A 25 0.02 10.47 -6.34
C CYS A 25 -0.65 10.27 -4.99
N ASP A 26 -1.92 10.67 -4.92
CA ASP A 26 -2.81 10.37 -3.80
C ASP A 26 -3.35 8.94 -3.97
N ILE A 27 -2.96 8.03 -3.08
CA ILE A 27 -3.37 6.63 -3.13
C ILE A 27 -4.90 6.45 -3.03
N ILE A 28 -5.62 7.36 -2.38
CA ILE A 28 -7.08 7.29 -2.25
C ILE A 28 -7.74 7.93 -3.48
N LYS A 29 -7.31 9.14 -3.87
CA LYS A 29 -7.98 9.89 -4.95
C LYS A 29 -7.55 9.48 -6.35
N ASP A 30 -6.25 9.21 -6.56
CA ASP A 30 -5.68 8.95 -7.88
C ASP A 30 -5.67 7.46 -8.20
N LEU A 31 -5.32 6.63 -7.22
CA LEU A 31 -5.29 5.17 -7.37
C LEU A 31 -6.61 4.50 -6.98
N GLY A 32 -7.51 5.24 -6.32
CA GLY A 32 -8.81 4.72 -5.91
C GLY A 32 -8.70 3.56 -4.93
N LEU A 33 -7.76 3.64 -3.98
CA LEU A 33 -7.71 2.70 -2.85
C LEU A 33 -8.81 3.06 -1.86
N ASP A 34 -9.53 2.05 -1.42
CA ASP A 34 -10.44 2.18 -0.28
C ASP A 34 -9.73 1.87 1.05
N SER A 35 -10.46 2.00 2.16
CA SER A 35 -9.92 1.73 3.49
C SER A 35 -9.46 0.27 3.67
N LEU A 36 -10.05 -0.69 2.95
CA LEU A 36 -9.64 -2.10 3.02
C LEU A 36 -8.35 -2.32 2.23
N ASP A 37 -8.23 -1.70 1.06
CA ASP A 37 -7.01 -1.74 0.24
C ASP A 37 -5.79 -1.21 1.02
N ILE A 38 -5.99 -0.16 1.81
CA ILE A 38 -4.93 0.42 2.67
C ILE A 38 -4.50 -0.57 3.75
N VAL A 39 -5.46 -1.24 4.41
CA VAL A 39 -5.15 -2.27 5.41
C VAL A 39 -4.41 -3.43 4.77
N THR A 40 -4.84 -3.92 3.60
CA THR A 40 -4.14 -4.97 2.86
C THR A 40 -2.71 -4.57 2.50
N LEU A 41 -2.50 -3.33 2.03
CA LEU A 41 -1.17 -2.82 1.72
C LEU A 41 -0.26 -2.83 2.95
N ILE A 42 -0.76 -2.35 4.10
CA ILE A 42 0.02 -2.29 5.33
C ILE A 42 0.35 -3.70 5.82
N MET A 43 -0.63 -4.60 5.86
CA MET A 43 -0.42 -6.00 6.25
C MET A 43 0.62 -6.72 5.38
N ALA A 44 0.59 -6.50 4.05
CA ALA A 44 1.56 -7.09 3.14
C ALA A 44 2.99 -6.54 3.36
N VAL A 45 3.10 -5.25 3.66
CA VAL A 45 4.39 -4.62 3.98
C VAL A 45 4.90 -5.08 5.36
N GLU A 46 4.03 -5.21 6.35
CA GLU A 46 4.36 -5.73 7.68
C GLU A 46 4.93 -7.15 7.62
N ASP A 47 4.26 -8.05 6.89
CA ASP A 47 4.71 -9.43 6.71
C ASP A 47 6.04 -9.52 5.95
N GLU A 48 6.21 -8.71 4.90
CA GLU A 48 7.43 -8.74 4.10
C GLU A 48 8.67 -8.21 4.84
N TYR A 49 8.50 -7.28 5.79
CA TYR A 49 9.59 -6.67 6.53
C TYR A 49 9.69 -7.12 8.00
N GLY A 50 8.73 -7.93 8.47
CA GLY A 50 8.71 -8.48 9.82
C GLY A 50 8.53 -7.43 10.91
N PHE A 51 7.83 -6.34 10.60
CA PHE A 51 7.42 -5.34 11.60
C PHE A 51 5.90 -5.33 11.73
N THR A 52 5.40 -4.77 12.82
CA THR A 52 3.96 -4.60 13.08
C THR A 52 3.78 -3.13 13.40
N ALA A 53 2.99 -2.42 12.61
CA ALA A 53 2.51 -1.11 12.99
C ALA A 53 1.45 -1.28 14.08
N ASP A 54 1.40 -0.35 15.03
CA ASP A 54 0.31 -0.33 16.00
C ASP A 54 -0.98 0.04 15.26
N ASP A 55 -1.99 -0.85 15.33
CA ASP A 55 -3.30 -0.67 14.67
C ASP A 55 -3.96 0.70 15.00
N ASP A 56 -3.65 1.26 16.17
CA ASP A 56 -4.13 2.57 16.62
C ASP A 56 -3.60 3.73 15.75
N GLU A 57 -2.49 3.57 15.02
CA GLU A 57 -1.95 4.59 14.09
C GLU A 57 -2.57 4.50 12.69
N ILE A 58 -3.19 3.37 12.33
CA ILE A 58 -3.73 3.12 10.98
C ILE A 58 -5.17 3.63 10.84
N ALA A 59 -5.91 3.73 11.94
CA ALA A 59 -7.34 4.01 11.95
C ALA A 59 -7.75 5.47 12.25
N ALA A 60 -6.81 6.43 12.21
CA ALA A 60 -7.07 7.84 12.59
C ALA A 60 -7.34 8.78 11.42
#